data_AF-C1L660-F1
#
_entry.id   AF-C1L660-F1
#
_cell.length_a   1.000
_cell.length_b   1.000
_cell.length_c   1.000
_cell.angle_alpha   90.00
_cell.angle_beta   90.00
_cell.angle_gamma   90.00
#
_symmetry.space_group_name_H-M   'P 1'
#
loop_
_entity.id
_entity.type
_entity.pdbx_description
1 polymer ?
#
loop_
_entity_poly.entity_id
_entity_poly.type
_entity_poly.pdbx_seq_one_letter_code
_entity_poly.pdbx_strand_id
1 'polypeptide(L)'
;MWYGGYPSLTVVRDMVMKRGRTMLGKHRHSIDNKIIEEKLGHCGILCIEDIIHELVTIGPNFLAVQRFLCPFKLMSSSRDWMSGSRRCHARVDSLTGFREEQLNEMIRRMI
;
A
#
# COMPACT_ATOMS: atom_id res chain seq x y z
N MET A 1 1.84 10.79 -11.00
CA MET A 1 2.99 11.11 -10.14
C MET A 1 3.37 9.84 -9.41
N TRP A 2 4.51 9.22 -9.75
CA TRP A 2 4.93 7.95 -9.16
C TRP A 2 6.09 8.19 -8.20
N TYR A 3 5.99 7.60 -7.02
CA TYR A 3 7.03 7.59 -5.99
C TYR A 3 7.42 6.13 -5.78
N GLY A 4 8.71 5.82 -5.90
CA GLY A 4 9.24 4.47 -5.67
C GLY A 4 10.16 4.45 -4.46
N GLY A 5 10.35 3.28 -3.84
CA GLY A 5 11.23 3.10 -2.69
C GLY A 5 11.03 1.72 -2.07
N TYR A 6 11.71 1.47 -0.96
CA TYR A 6 11.62 0.19 -0.25
C TYR A 6 10.75 0.33 1.00
N PRO A 7 9.53 -0.25 1.00
CA PRO A 7 8.68 -0.19 2.17
C PRO A 7 9.22 -1.11 3.27
N SER A 8 9.30 -0.58 4.49
CA SER A 8 9.61 -1.38 5.68
C SER A 8 8.41 -2.25 6.08
N LEU A 9 8.67 -3.38 6.74
CA LEU A 9 7.62 -4.28 7.25
C LEU A 9 6.55 -3.53 8.07
N THR A 10 6.98 -2.58 8.89
CA THR A 10 6.07 -1.75 9.72
C THR A 10 5.11 -0.92 8.87
N VAL A 11 5.59 -0.36 7.76
CA VAL A 11 4.78 0.46 6.86
C VAL A 11 3.81 -0.41 6.09
N VAL A 12 4.26 -1.56 5.57
CA VAL A 12 3.37 -2.51 4.87
C VAL A 12 2.25 -2.98 5.80
N ARG A 13 2.58 -3.34 7.04
CA ARG A 13 1.60 -3.75 8.05
C ARG A 13 0.57 -2.66 8.31
N ASP A 14 1.02 -1.43 8.55
CA ASP A 14 0.12 -0.30 8.79
C ASP A 14 -0.76 0.01 7.57
N MET A 15 -0.22 -0.09 6.35
CA MET A 15 -0.99 0.09 5.12
C MET A 15 -2.10 -0.94 4.98
N VAL A 16 -1.77 -2.22 5.16
CA VAL A 16 -2.74 -3.32 5.02
C VAL A 16 -3.80 -3.21 6.12
N MET A 17 -3.40 -2.99 7.37
CA MET A 17 -4.33 -2.94 8.50
C MET A 17 -5.25 -1.70 8.49
N LYS A 18 -4.72 -0.51 8.20
CA LYS A 18 -5.49 0.75 8.28
C LYS A 18 -6.17 1.13 6.98
N ARG A 19 -5.58 0.77 5.84
CA ARG A 19 -6.00 1.23 4.51
C ARG A 19 -6.36 0.08 3.56
N GLY A 20 -6.14 -1.17 3.96
CA GLY A 20 -6.44 -2.33 3.16
C GLY A 20 -7.93 -2.51 2.93
N ARG A 21 -8.29 -2.76 1.66
CA ARG A 21 -9.66 -2.98 1.23
C ARG A 21 -9.69 -4.09 0.19
N THR A 22 -10.79 -4.83 0.17
CA THR A 22 -11.04 -5.90 -0.79
C THR A 22 -12.26 -5.54 -1.63
N MET A 23 -12.32 -6.08 -2.84
CA MET A 23 -13.51 -5.96 -3.69
C MET A 23 -14.32 -7.26 -3.57
N LEU A 24 -15.48 -7.19 -2.93
CA LEU A 24 -16.44 -8.29 -2.90
C LEU A 24 -17.67 -7.88 -3.70
N GLY A 25 -17.89 -8.57 -4.83
CA GLY A 25 -18.93 -8.21 -5.78
C GLY A 25 -18.71 -6.80 -6.33
N LYS A 26 -19.65 -5.88 -6.06
CA LYS A 26 -19.62 -4.49 -6.52
C LYS A 26 -19.17 -3.48 -5.46
N HIS A 27 -18.92 -3.92 -4.23
CA HIS A 27 -18.62 -3.03 -3.11
C HIS A 27 -17.21 -3.28 -2.55
N ARG A 28 -16.63 -2.23 -1.96
CA ARG A 28 -15.34 -2.31 -1.26
C ARG A 28 -15.58 -2.57 0.21
N HIS A 29 -14.97 -3.63 0.73
CA HIS A 29 -15.06 -4.02 2.13
C HIS A 29 -13.70 -3.83 2.81
N SER A 30 -13.72 -3.69 4.14
CA SER A 30 -12.51 -3.81 4.94
C SER A 30 -11.96 -5.24 4.83
N ILE A 31 -10.66 -5.39 5.04
CA ILE A 31 -10.06 -6.72 5.12
C ILE A 31 -10.44 -7.32 6.47
N ASP A 32 -10.99 -8.53 6.45
CA ASP A 32 -11.30 -9.35 7.62
C ASP A 32 -10.78 -10.78 7.38
N ASN A 33 -10.32 -11.46 8.44
CA ASN A 33 -9.80 -12.83 8.34
C ASN A 33 -10.80 -13.80 7.69
N LYS A 34 -12.11 -13.63 7.97
CA LYS A 34 -13.17 -14.46 7.34
C LYS A 34 -13.22 -14.29 5.82
N ILE A 35 -13.05 -13.06 5.33
CA ILE A 35 -13.07 -12.76 3.89
C ILE A 35 -11.80 -13.32 3.23
N ILE A 36 -10.66 -13.23 3.92
CA ILE A 36 -9.39 -13.77 3.46
C ILE A 36 -9.50 -15.29 3.32
N GLU A 37 -9.96 -16.00 4.34
CA GLU A 37 -10.09 -17.44 4.33
C GLU A 37 -11.04 -17.91 3.20
N GLU A 38 -12.18 -17.22 3.00
CA GLU A 38 -13.12 -17.56 1.93
C GLU A 38 -12.50 -17.41 0.53
N LYS A 39 -11.68 -16.37 0.30
CA LYS A 39 -11.13 -16.07 -1.04
C LYS A 39 -9.77 -16.69 -1.31
N LEU A 40 -8.90 -16.74 -0.32
CA LEU A 40 -7.50 -17.13 -0.43
C LEU A 40 -7.16 -18.37 0.41
N GLY A 41 -8.13 -18.98 1.11
CA GLY A 41 -7.89 -20.20 1.89
C GLY A 41 -7.36 -21.37 1.05
N HIS A 42 -7.71 -21.44 -0.24
CA HIS A 42 -7.17 -22.42 -1.17
C HIS A 42 -5.65 -22.23 -1.45
N CYS A 43 -5.13 -21.02 -1.27
CA CYS A 43 -3.70 -20.71 -1.36
C CYS A 43 -2.97 -20.94 -0.02
N GLY A 44 -3.67 -21.34 1.05
CA GLY A 44 -3.11 -21.47 2.39
C GLY A 44 -2.97 -20.14 3.15
N ILE A 45 -3.66 -19.09 2.71
CA ILE A 45 -3.64 -17.77 3.34
C ILE A 45 -4.92 -17.64 4.18
N LEU A 46 -4.77 -17.58 5.50
CA LEU A 46 -5.89 -17.61 6.44
C LEU A 46 -6.09 -16.26 7.14
N CYS A 47 -5.00 -15.53 7.37
CA CYS A 47 -5.01 -14.29 8.13
C CYS A 47 -4.38 -13.11 7.39
N ILE A 48 -4.57 -11.90 7.93
CA ILE A 48 -3.92 -10.69 7.42
C ILE A 48 -2.39 -10.77 7.51
N GLU A 49 -1.84 -11.46 8.52
CA GLU A 49 -0.38 -11.62 8.66
C GLU A 49 0.21 -12.43 7.50
N ASP A 50 -0.49 -13.46 7.02
CA ASP A 50 -0.06 -14.26 5.87
C ASP A 50 -0.02 -13.39 4.59
N ILE A 51 -0.96 -12.46 4.44
CA ILE A 51 -0.96 -11.47 3.36
C ILE A 51 0.28 -10.58 3.46
N ILE A 52 0.60 -10.07 4.66
CA ILE A 52 1.78 -9.21 4.87
C ILE A 52 3.06 -9.98 4.57
N HIS A 53 3.14 -11.24 5.02
CA HIS A 53 4.27 -12.12 4.74
C HIS A 53 4.46 -12.32 3.24
N GLU A 54 3.42 -12.69 2.51
CA GLU A 54 3.49 -12.89 1.05
C GLU A 54 3.88 -11.60 0.31
N LEU A 55 3.40 -10.44 0.75
CA LEU A 55 3.75 -9.15 0.16
C LEU A 55 5.22 -8.76 0.35
N VAL A 56 5.79 -9.05 1.53
CA VAL A 56 7.17 -8.67 1.86
C VAL A 56 8.18 -9.67 1.31
N THR A 57 7.86 -10.96 1.37
CA THR A 57 8.76 -12.04 0.91
C THR A 57 8.62 -12.35 -0.58
N ILE A 58 7.60 -11.80 -1.25
CA ILE A 58 7.27 -12.06 -2.65
C ILE A 58 7.09 -13.59 -2.85
N GLY A 59 6.16 -14.14 -2.07
CA GLY A 59 5.88 -15.57 -2.08
C GLY A 59 5.19 -16.07 -3.36
N PRO A 60 4.97 -17.38 -3.49
CA PRO A 60 4.38 -17.99 -4.68
C PRO A 60 2.95 -17.51 -4.97
N ASN A 61 2.21 -17.09 -3.94
CA ASN A 61 0.83 -16.62 -4.07
C ASN A 61 0.73 -15.08 -4.14
N PHE A 62 1.85 -14.37 -4.30
CA PHE A 62 1.90 -12.91 -4.36
C PHE A 62 0.90 -12.32 -5.37
N LEU A 63 0.78 -12.92 -6.55
CA LEU A 63 -0.14 -12.42 -7.58
C LEU A 63 -1.62 -12.55 -7.15
N ALA A 64 -1.97 -13.61 -6.41
CA ALA A 64 -3.32 -13.80 -5.89
C ALA A 64 -3.63 -12.74 -4.82
N VAL A 65 -2.69 -12.49 -3.91
CA VAL A 65 -2.79 -11.45 -2.88
C VAL A 65 -2.89 -10.04 -3.51
N GLN A 66 -2.07 -9.75 -4.52
CA GLN A 66 -2.09 -8.46 -5.21
C GLN A 66 -3.44 -8.20 -5.91
N ARG A 67 -4.04 -9.23 -6.52
CA ARG A 67 -5.35 -9.12 -7.17
C ARG A 67 -6.51 -9.01 -6.18
N PHE A 68 -6.37 -9.64 -5.02
CA PHE A 68 -7.37 -9.58 -3.95
C PHE A 68 -7.45 -8.19 -3.31
N LEU A 69 -6.30 -7.53 -3.13
CA LEU A 69 -6.23 -6.19 -2.57
C LEU A 69 -6.62 -5.12 -3.58
N CYS A 70 -7.47 -4.18 -3.15
CA CYS A 70 -7.70 -2.95 -3.90
C CYS A 70 -6.50 -1.99 -3.76
N PRO A 71 -6.30 -1.08 -4.73
CA PRO A 71 -5.35 0.01 -4.57
C PRO A 71 -5.62 0.82 -3.29
N PHE A 72 -4.56 1.04 -2.51
CA PHE A 72 -4.64 1.80 -1.26
C PHE A 72 -4.96 3.27 -1.56
N LYS A 73 -5.98 3.80 -0.87
CA LYS A 73 -6.30 5.24 -0.93
C LYS A 73 -5.62 5.94 0.23
N LEU A 74 -4.53 6.64 -0.07
CA LEU A 74 -3.77 7.46 0.88
C LEU A 74 -4.33 8.88 0.98
N MET A 75 -4.15 9.51 2.13
CA MET A 75 -4.45 10.94 2.30
C MET A 75 -3.30 11.77 1.73
N SER A 76 -3.59 13.02 1.35
CA SER A 76 -2.52 13.94 0.93
C SER A 76 -1.57 14.15 2.10
N SER A 77 -0.25 13.99 1.88
CA SER A 77 0.73 14.47 2.86
C SER A 77 0.49 15.97 3.08
N SER A 78 0.62 16.40 4.34
CA SER A 78 0.38 17.79 4.75
C SER A 78 1.02 18.79 3.77
N ARG A 79 0.31 19.91 3.53
CA ARG A 79 0.59 20.92 2.49
C ARG A 79 2.06 21.39 2.48
N ASP A 80 2.74 21.29 3.61
CA ASP A 80 4.12 21.72 3.82
C ASP A 80 5.18 20.85 3.09
N TRP A 81 4.97 19.53 2.98
CA TRP A 81 5.86 18.65 2.19
C TRP A 81 5.64 18.78 0.67
N MET A 82 4.45 19.25 0.28
CA MET A 82 4.06 19.53 -1.10
C MET A 82 4.12 21.05 -1.41
N SER A 83 4.73 21.86 -0.54
CA SER A 83 4.81 23.33 -0.61
C SER A 83 5.82 23.80 -1.68
N GLY A 84 5.68 23.26 -2.88
CA GLY A 84 6.10 23.88 -4.13
C GLY A 84 4.91 24.14 -5.07
N SER A 85 3.69 23.80 -4.62
CA SER A 85 2.52 23.88 -5.49
C SER A 85 1.98 25.31 -5.59
N ARG A 86 2.48 26.02 -6.60
CA ARG A 86 1.62 26.71 -7.56
C ARG A 86 2.29 26.99 -8.91
N ARG A 87 3.63 26.95 -9.03
CA ARG A 87 4.35 27.22 -10.29
C ARG A 87 5.70 26.52 -10.30
N CYS A 88 5.80 25.31 -10.86
CA CYS A 88 7.10 24.67 -11.08
C CYS A 88 7.48 24.77 -12.56
N HIS A 89 8.09 25.89 -12.93
CA HIS A 89 9.07 25.95 -14.02
C HIS A 89 10.46 25.87 -13.38
N ALA A 90 10.89 24.68 -12.99
CA ALA A 90 12.28 24.43 -12.59
C ALA A 90 12.66 23.01 -12.99
N ARG A 91 13.81 22.90 -13.65
CA ARG A 91 14.23 21.84 -14.59
C ARG A 91 14.63 20.49 -13.98
N VAL A 92 14.22 20.17 -12.75
CA VAL A 92 14.44 18.84 -12.14
C VAL A 92 13.22 18.52 -11.29
N ASP A 93 12.47 17.49 -11.66
CA ASP A 93 11.28 17.03 -10.96
C ASP A 93 11.62 16.48 -9.57
N SER A 94 11.79 17.35 -8.56
CA SER A 94 11.99 17.02 -7.13
C SER A 94 10.79 16.34 -6.47
N LEU A 95 9.82 15.97 -7.29
CA LEU A 95 8.44 15.68 -6.97
C LEU A 95 8.17 14.21 -7.32
N THR A 96 8.58 13.71 -8.48
CA THR A 96 8.54 12.28 -8.87
C THR A 96 9.91 11.64 -8.77
N GLY A 97 9.99 10.36 -8.37
CA GLY A 97 11.26 9.64 -8.36
C GLY A 97 11.35 8.53 -7.33
N PHE A 98 12.48 7.83 -7.35
CA PHE A 98 12.85 6.83 -6.37
C PHE A 98 13.43 7.52 -5.11
N ARG A 99 12.84 7.26 -3.95
CA ARG A 99 13.14 7.93 -2.67
C ARG A 99 13.66 6.98 -1.59
N GLU A 100 13.98 5.75 -1.98
CA GLU A 100 14.59 4.73 -1.11
C GLU A 100 13.88 4.62 0.25
N GLU A 101 14.55 5.00 1.33
CA GLU A 101 14.07 4.91 2.70
C GLU A 101 13.14 6.08 3.12
N GLN A 102 13.23 7.24 2.45
CA GLN A 102 12.37 8.40 2.74
C GLN A 102 10.90 8.13 2.41
N LEU A 103 10.63 7.11 1.59
CA LEU A 103 9.28 6.62 1.31
C LEU A 103 8.55 6.21 2.59
N ASN A 104 9.25 5.58 3.54
CA ASN A 104 8.64 5.06 4.76
C ASN A 104 8.06 6.16 5.64
N GLU A 105 8.83 7.24 5.84
CA GLU A 105 8.38 8.39 6.61
C GLU A 105 7.20 9.10 5.90
N MET A 106 7.28 9.24 4.57
CA MET A 106 6.21 9.84 3.78
C MET A 106 4.90 9.07 3.92
N ILE A 107 4.94 7.75 3.76
CA ILE A 107 3.75 6.91 3.87
C ILE A 107 3.16 6.98 5.28
N ARG A 108 4.00 6.95 6.34
CA ARG A 108 3.51 7.08 7.73
C ARG A 108 2.71 8.35 7.99
N ARG A 109 3.03 9.45 7.29
CA ARG A 109 2.28 10.72 7.40
C ARG A 109 0.97 10.73 6.60
N MET A 110 0.81 9.80 5.65
CA MET A 110 -0.34 9.72 4.74
C MET A 110 -1.36 8.62 5.12
N ILE A 111 -0.92 7.61 5.87
CA ILE A 111 -1.77 6.57 6.48
C ILE A 111 -2.61 7.17 7.59
#